data_AF-A0A536BZE0-F1
#
_entry.id   AF-A0A536BZE0-F1
#
_cell.length_a   1.000
_cell.length_b   1.000
_cell.length_c   1.000
_cell.angle_alpha   90.00
_cell.angle_beta   90.00
_cell.angle_gamma   90.00
#
_symmetry.space_group_name_H-M   'P 1'
#
loop_
_entity.id
_entity.type
_entity.pdbx_description
1 polymer ?
#
loop_
_entity_poly.entity_id
_entity_poly.type
_entity_poly.pdbx_seq_one_letter_code
_entity_poly.pdbx_strand_id
1 'polypeptide(L)' 'MDMRRVGAALRAIRIRRRLRQQDVAAKARVSRRLVGEVERGSGTLSLVELEAIAEVLGARLDLSVHWHGADL' A
#
# COMPACT_ATOMS: atom_id res chain seq x y z
N MET A 1 -0.45 -12.36 -0.05
CA MET A 1 -1.09 -11.03 -0.07
C MET A 1 -1.56 -10.74 -1.49
N ASP A 2 -2.84 -10.42 -1.70
CA ASP A 2 -3.33 -9.98 -3.02
C ASP A 2 -3.15 -8.46 -3.17
N MET A 3 -2.13 -8.05 -3.92
CA MET A 3 -1.75 -6.66 -4.08
C MET A 3 -2.82 -5.82 -4.80
N ARG A 4 -3.68 -6.43 -5.63
CA ARG A 4 -4.80 -5.69 -6.27
C ARG A 4 -5.85 -5.27 -5.25
N ARG A 5 -6.18 -6.15 -4.30
CA ARG A 5 -7.14 -5.84 -3.23
C ARG A 5 -6.56 -4.80 -2.26
N VAL A 6 -5.28 -4.94 -1.90
CA VAL A 6 -4.59 -3.95 -1.05
C VAL A 6 -4.56 -2.58 -1.73
N GLY A 7 -4.11 -2.52 -2.99
CA GLY A 7 -4.06 -1.28 -3.77
C GLY A 7 -5.41 -0.59 -3.92
N ALA A 8 -6.46 -1.36 -4.21
CA ALA A 8 -7.83 -0.85 -4.30
C ALA A 8 -8.34 -0.26 -2.96
N ALA A 9 -8.02 -0.91 -1.84
CA ALA A 9 -8.38 -0.42 -0.51
C ALA A 9 -7.67 0.91 -0.18
N LEU A 10 -6.35 0.99 -0.43
CA LEU A 10 -5.58 2.21 -0.23
C LEU A 10 -6.10 3.37 -1.11
N ARG A 11 -6.41 3.08 -2.38
CA ARG A 11 -7.04 4.05 -3.30
C ARG A 11 -8.36 4.58 -2.74
N ALA A 12 -9.22 3.69 -2.24
CA ALA A 12 -10.52 4.08 -1.68
C ALA A 12 -10.35 5.00 -0.46
N ILE A 13 -9.41 4.69 0.44
CA ILE A 13 -9.09 5.53 1.60
C ILE A 13 -8.60 6.91 1.13
N ARG A 14 -7.66 6.96 0.17
CA ARG A 14 -7.15 8.23 -0.37
C ARG A 14 -8.27 9.11 -0.91
N ILE A 15 -9.17 8.54 -1.72
CA ILE A 15 -10.30 9.27 -2.31
C ILE A 15 -11.26 9.78 -1.23
N ARG A 16 -11.59 8.96 -0.23
CA ARG A 16 -12.44 9.38 0.91
C ARG A 16 -11.83 10.53 1.70
N ARG A 17 -10.49 10.57 1.80
CA ARG A 17 -9.75 11.67 2.43
C ARG A 17 -9.51 12.87 1.50
N ARG A 18 -10.04 12.85 0.27
CA ARG A 18 -9.90 13.90 -0.76
C ARG A 18 -8.44 14.25 -1.08
N LEU A 19 -7.53 13.30 -0.91
CA LEU A 19 -6.12 13.47 -1.25
C LEU A 19 -5.89 13.08 -2.71
N ARG A 20 -4.99 13.80 -3.38
CA ARG A 20 -4.48 13.41 -4.69
C ARG A 20 -3.28 12.47 -4.52
N GLN A 21 -2.88 11.75 -5.56
CA GLN A 21 -1.76 10.80 -5.48
C GLN A 21 -0.44 11.49 -5.12
N GLN A 22 -0.20 12.69 -5.62
CA GLN A 22 0.95 13.52 -5.29
C GLN A 22 0.98 13.95 -3.82
N ASP A 23 -0.18 14.16 -3.18
CA ASP A 23 -0.24 14.57 -1.78
C ASP A 23 0.23 13.43 -0.89
N VAL A 24 -0.18 12.20 -1.23
CA VAL A 24 0.29 10.98 -0.55
C VAL A 24 1.78 10.75 -0.81
N ALA A 25 2.20 10.87 -2.07
CA ALA A 25 3.59 10.67 -2.46
C ALA A 25 4.54 11.63 -1.71
N ALA A 26 4.19 12.91 -1.63
CA ALA A 26 4.97 13.91 -0.91
C ALA A 26 5.08 13.61 0.58
N LYS A 27 3.97 13.22 1.22
CA LYS A 27 3.95 12.88 2.66
C LYS A 27 4.69 11.58 2.97
N ALA A 28 4.57 10.58 2.10
CA ALA A 28 5.23 9.28 2.23
C ALA A 28 6.68 9.28 1.73
N ARG A 29 7.16 10.40 1.17
CA ARG A 29 8.50 10.56 0.58
C ARG A 29 8.81 9.54 -0.53
N VAL A 30 7.80 9.24 -1.34
CA VAL A 30 7.92 8.32 -2.50
C VAL A 30 7.56 9.04 -3.79
N SER A 31 7.80 8.39 -4.93
CA SER A 31 7.36 8.93 -6.21
C SER A 31 5.84 8.84 -6.37
N ARG A 32 5.24 9.84 -7.04
CA ARG A 32 3.81 9.80 -7.42
C ARG A 32 3.49 8.61 -8.34
N ARG A 33 4.47 8.17 -9.14
CA ARG A 33 4.37 6.95 -9.96
C ARG A 33 4.15 5.72 -9.09
N LEU A 34 4.94 5.55 -8.02
CA LEU A 34 4.83 4.42 -7.10
C LEU A 34 3.45 4.34 -6.46
N VAL A 35 2.90 5.48 -5.99
CA VAL A 35 1.51 5.52 -5.47
C VAL A 35 0.51 5.03 -6.52
N GLY A 36 0.67 5.43 -7.78
CA GLY A 36 -0.18 4.97 -8.87
C GLY A 36 -0.01 3.48 -9.23
N GLU A 37 1.19 2.93 -9.07
CA GLU A 37 1.50 1.50 -9.24
C GLU A 37 0.88 0.66 -8.11
N VAL A 38 1.04 1.10 -6.86
CA VAL A 38 0.41 0.53 -5.66
C VAL A 38 -1.10 0.48 -5.80
N GLU A 39 -1.75 1.58 -6.18
CA GLU A 39 -3.21 1.63 -6.31
C GLU A 39 -3.77 0.69 -7.39
N ARG A 40 -2.94 0.28 -8.35
CA ARG A 40 -3.28 -0.70 -9.38
C ARG A 40 -2.88 -2.13 -9.00
N GLY A 41 -2.22 -2.30 -7.86
CA GLY A 41 -1.69 -3.57 -7.41
C GLY A 41 -0.54 -4.09 -8.27
N SER A 42 0.33 -3.20 -8.73
CA SER A 42 1.38 -3.47 -9.72
C SER A 42 2.70 -2.82 -9.35
N GLY A 43 3.76 -3.11 -10.11
CA GLY A 43 5.09 -2.53 -9.90
C GLY A 43 5.91 -3.26 -8.84
N THR A 44 7.15 -2.83 -8.69
CA THR A 44 8.07 -3.32 -7.65
C THR A 44 8.12 -2.30 -6.53
N LEU A 45 7.88 -2.75 -5.32
CA LEU A 45 7.94 -1.94 -4.11
C LEU A 45 8.49 -2.74 -2.94
N SER A 46 9.13 -2.04 -2.02
CA SER A 46 9.47 -2.58 -0.72
C SER A 46 8.27 -2.57 0.23
N LEU A 47 8.34 -3.39 1.28
CA LEU A 47 7.34 -3.35 2.35
C LEU A 47 7.34 -1.98 3.07
N VAL A 48 8.51 -1.37 3.24
CA VAL A 48 8.68 -0.06 3.88
C VAL A 48 7.94 1.04 3.10
N GLU A 49 8.01 1.03 1.77
CA GLU A 49 7.27 1.99 0.95
C GLU A 49 5.75 1.77 1.03
N LEU A 50 5.31 0.52 1.09
CA LEU A 50 3.90 0.19 1.24
C LEU A 50 3.36 0.65 2.61
N GLU A 51 4.12 0.42 3.68
CA GLU A 51 3.82 0.89 5.04
C GLU A 51 3.76 2.43 5.10
N ALA A 52 4.75 3.14 4.53
CA ALA A 52 4.76 4.60 4.51
C ALA A 52 3.52 5.19 3.80
N ILE A 53 3.08 4.59 2.69
CA ILE A 53 1.86 4.99 1.99
C ILE A 53 0.62 4.72 2.86
N ALA A 54 0.55 3.56 3.53
CA ALA A 54 -0.56 3.21 4.39
C ALA A 54 -0.66 4.16 5.60
N GLU A 55 0.45 4.47 6.26
CA GLU A 55 0.50 5.39 7.41
C GLU A 55 -0.01 6.79 7.07
N VAL A 56 0.44 7.35 5.94
CA VAL A 56 -0.05 8.66 5.46
C VAL A 56 -1.57 8.65 5.24
N LEU A 57 -2.11 7.51 4.82
CA LEU A 57 -3.53 7.32 4.61
C LEU A 57 -4.29 7.02 5.92
N GLY A 58 -3.60 6.85 7.05
CA GLY A 58 -4.19 6.47 8.33
C GLY A 58 -4.65 5.01 8.34
N ALA A 59 -4.06 4.18 7.49
CA ALA A 59 -4.26 2.74 7.46
C ALA A 59 -3.11 2.04 8.17
N ARG A 60 -3.39 0.87 8.75
CA ARG A 60 -2.40 -0.04 9.32
C ARG A 60 -2.37 -1.32 8.47
N LEU A 61 -1.17 -1.81 8.18
CA LEU A 61 -0.99 -3.11 7.55
C LEU A 61 -0.71 -4.13 8.65
N ASP A 62 -1.58 -5.12 8.78
CA ASP A 62 -1.33 -6.27 9.65
C ASP A 62 -0.93 -7.47 8.77
N LEU A 63 0.30 -7.93 8.96
CA LEU A 63 0.91 -9.00 8.17
C LEU A 63 0.95 -10.27 9.00
N SER A 64 0.37 -11.35 8.49
CA SER A 64 0.52 -12.70 9.04
C SER A 64 1.35 -13.56 8.10
N VAL A 65 2.24 -14.36 8.70
CA VAL A 65 2.99 -15.40 7.98
C VAL A 65 2.34 -16.73 8.31
N HIS A 66 1.84 -17.41 7.29
CA HIS A 66 1.31 -18.76 7.42
C HIS A 66 2.31 -19.73 6.81
N TRP A 67 2.80 -20.65 7.62
CA TRP A 67 3.66 -21.74 7.19
C TRP A 67 2.80 -22.96 6.85
N HIS A 68 3.04 -23.55 5.68
CA HIS A 68 2.33 -24.75 5.20
C HIS A 68 3.23 -26.00 5.22
N GLY A 69 4.26 -26.05 6.06
CA GLY A 69 5.04 -27.27 6.21
C GLY A 69 4.22 -28.33 6.93
N ALA A 70 4.05 -29.47 6.25
CA ALA A 70 3.73 -30.73 6.89
C ALA A 70 4.87 -31.12 7.83
N ASP A 71 4.49 -31.57 9.03
CA ASP A 71 5.24 -32.40 9.96
C ASP A 71 6.66 -31.95 10.36
N LEU A 72 6.80 -31.61 11.64
CA LEU A 72 7.99 -32.00 12.40
C LEU A 72 7.86 -33.47 12.79
#